data_AF-A0A972JRG2-F1
#
_entry.id   AF-A0A972JRG2-F1
#
_cell.length_a   1.000
_cell.length_b   1.000
_cell.length_c   1.000
_cell.angle_alpha   90.00
_cell.angle_beta   90.00
_cell.angle_gamma   90.00
#
_symmetry.space_group_name_H-M   'P 1'
#
loop_
_entity.id
_entity.type
_entity.pdbx_description
1 polymer ?
#
loop_
_entity_poly.entity_id
_entity_poly.type
_entity_poly.pdbx_seq_one_letter_code
_entity_poly.pdbx_strand_id
1 'polypeptide(L)'
;MSTEFALDLRLARRKSGLSLRDTAHLLNVHKSTLSALETGKRLPSVEQVCLLALIYGRSFQSLFNEVTEDAKAKLQERLPGLPEPGPRWLGKLQREKTLTHLSARLSDNDASHGGA
;
A
#
# COMPACT_ATOMS: atom_id res chain seq x y z
N MET A 1 7.97 4.64 14.56
CA MET A 1 7.37 5.72 13.76
C MET A 1 5.90 5.41 13.61
N SER A 2 5.01 6.38 13.85
CA SER A 2 3.58 6.20 13.58
C SER A 2 3.35 6.56 12.12
N THR A 3 2.78 5.65 11.33
CA THR A 3 2.40 5.93 9.95
C THR A 3 1.11 6.76 9.90
N GLU A 4 0.84 7.42 8.77
CA GLU A 4 -0.41 8.17 8.56
C GLU A 4 -1.60 7.22 8.66
N PHE A 5 -1.46 6.03 8.06
CA PHE A 5 -2.43 4.94 8.18
C PHE A 5 -2.75 4.57 9.64
N ALA A 6 -1.74 4.45 10.51
CA ALA A 6 -1.94 4.05 11.90
C ALA A 6 -2.78 5.09 12.68
N LEU A 7 -2.56 6.38 12.40
CA LEU A 7 -3.35 7.47 12.96
C LEU A 7 -4.78 7.45 12.43
N ASP A 8 -4.95 7.29 11.12
CA ASP A 8 -6.25 7.17 10.45
C ASP A 8 -7.09 6.02 11.01
N LEU A 9 -6.48 4.86 11.19
CA LEU A 9 -7.11 3.67 11.75
C LEU A 9 -7.61 3.94 13.18
N ARG A 10 -6.74 4.51 14.02
CA ARG A 10 -7.08 4.82 15.41
C ARG A 10 -8.20 5.87 15.49
N LEU A 11 -8.19 6.86 14.61
CA LEU A 11 -9.25 7.88 14.51
C LEU A 11 -10.57 7.26 14.05
N ALA A 12 -10.58 6.42 13.02
CA ALA A 12 -11.77 5.72 12.53
C ALA A 12 -12.40 4.83 13.62
N ARG A 13 -11.56 4.08 14.35
CA ARG A 13 -12.04 3.30 15.49
C ARG A 13 -12.67 4.16 16.58
N ARG A 14 -12.02 5.27 16.95
CA ARG A 14 -12.56 6.17 17.98
C ARG A 14 -13.88 6.82 17.56
N LYS A 15 -14.00 7.23 16.29
CA LYS A 15 -15.22 7.84 15.75
C LYS A 15 -16.40 6.86 15.69
N SER A 16 -16.13 5.57 15.48
CA SER A 16 -17.17 4.52 15.50
C SER A 16 -17.56 4.04 16.90
N GLY A 17 -16.87 4.50 17.95
CA GLY A 17 -17.14 4.08 19.33
C GLY A 17 -16.66 2.66 19.68
N LEU A 18 -16.00 1.96 18.75
CA LEU A 18 -15.51 0.60 18.98
C LEU A 18 -14.29 0.59 19.91
N SER A 19 -14.28 -0.36 20.85
CA SER A 19 -13.11 -0.62 21.66
C SER A 19 -12.03 -1.34 20.85
N LEU A 20 -10.80 -1.36 21.36
CA LEU A 20 -9.72 -2.12 20.74
C LEU A 20 -10.02 -3.64 20.72
N ARG A 21 -10.87 -4.14 21.64
CA ARG A 21 -11.25 -5.56 21.66
C ARG A 21 -12.30 -5.87 20.59
N ASP A 22 -13.25 -4.96 20.37
CA ASP A 22 -14.33 -5.16 19.39
C ASP A 22 -13.75 -5.24 17.98
N THR A 23 -12.94 -4.25 17.59
CA THR A 23 -12.28 -4.26 16.28
C THR A 23 -11.36 -5.45 16.11
N ALA A 24 -10.62 -5.85 17.16
CA ALA A 24 -9.75 -7.02 17.08
C ALA A 24 -10.55 -8.31 16.87
N HIS A 25 -11.70 -8.45 17.53
CA HIS A 25 -12.63 -9.55 17.33
C HIS A 25 -13.20 -9.56 15.90
N LEU A 26 -13.66 -8.40 15.39
CA LEU A 26 -14.17 -8.26 14.02
C LEU A 26 -13.12 -8.57 12.94
N LEU A 27 -11.85 -8.28 13.23
CA LEU A 27 -10.72 -8.63 12.38
C LEU A 27 -10.24 -10.07 12.55
N ASN A 28 -10.82 -10.83 13.48
CA ASN A 28 -10.35 -12.16 13.87
C ASN A 28 -8.86 -12.20 14.23
N VAL A 29 -8.40 -11.23 15.03
CA VAL A 29 -7.01 -11.13 15.51
C VAL A 29 -6.96 -10.90 17.01
N HIS A 30 -5.79 -11.13 17.60
CA HIS A 30 -5.55 -10.76 18.98
C HIS A 30 -5.49 -9.23 19.16
N LYS A 31 -5.95 -8.73 20.31
CA LYS A 31 -5.90 -7.28 20.67
C LYS A 31 -4.50 -6.67 20.47
N SER A 32 -3.44 -7.42 20.79
CA SER A 32 -2.06 -6.93 20.62
C SER A 32 -1.70 -6.69 19.15
N THR A 33 -2.24 -7.48 18.23
CA THR A 33 -2.07 -7.27 16.79
C THR A 33 -2.69 -5.94 16.37
N LEU A 34 -3.94 -5.68 16.75
CA LEU A 34 -4.57 -4.41 16.45
C LEU A 34 -3.82 -3.22 17.07
N SER A 35 -3.32 -3.36 18.30
CA SER A 35 -2.48 -2.34 18.94
C SER A 35 -1.20 -2.06 18.14
N ALA A 36 -0.57 -3.09 17.58
CA ALA A 36 0.61 -2.94 16.73
C ALA A 36 0.28 -2.23 15.40
N LEU A 37 -0.90 -2.48 14.83
CA LEU A 37 -1.40 -1.76 13.65
C LEU A 37 -1.63 -0.27 13.97
N GLU A 38 -2.36 0.05 15.05
CA GLU A 38 -2.64 1.45 15.45
C GLU A 38 -1.41 2.24 15.92
N THR A 39 -0.28 1.57 16.12
CA THR A 39 1.00 2.21 16.48
C THR A 39 2.01 2.23 15.34
N GLY A 40 1.64 1.70 14.17
CA GLY A 40 2.54 1.60 13.00
C GLY A 40 3.69 0.61 13.18
N LYS A 41 3.66 -0.23 14.23
CA LYS A 41 4.69 -1.27 14.46
C LYS A 41 4.55 -2.45 13.50
N ARG A 42 3.36 -2.61 12.91
CA ARG A 42 3.04 -3.70 11.98
C ARG A 42 2.18 -3.14 10.86
N LEU A 43 2.46 -3.57 9.62
CA LEU A 43 1.60 -3.32 8.47
C LEU A 43 0.46 -4.36 8.43
N PRO A 44 -0.77 -3.94 8.06
CA PRO A 44 -1.88 -4.86 7.88
C PRO A 44 -1.69 -5.72 6.62
N SER A 45 -2.30 -6.91 6.59
CA SER A 45 -2.47 -7.68 5.35
C SER A 45 -3.55 -7.07 4.46
N VAL A 46 -3.58 -7.44 3.18
CA VAL A 46 -4.64 -7.02 2.24
C VAL A 46 -6.03 -7.36 2.78
N GLU A 47 -6.21 -8.58 3.31
CA GLU A 47 -7.45 -9.01 3.92
C GLU A 47 -7.86 -8.11 5.10
N GLN A 48 -6.90 -7.79 5.99
CA GLN A 48 -7.16 -6.88 7.11
C GLN A 48 -7.56 -5.48 6.64
N VAL A 49 -6.95 -4.97 5.56
CA VAL A 49 -7.33 -3.67 4.98
C VAL A 49 -8.77 -3.71 4.45
N CYS A 50 -9.15 -4.77 3.73
CA CYS A 50 -10.51 -4.96 3.25
C CYS A 50 -11.52 -5.02 4.41
N LEU A 51 -11.22 -5.80 5.46
CA LEU A 51 -12.08 -5.89 6.65
C LEU A 51 -12.20 -4.54 7.36
N LEU A 52 -11.08 -3.83 7.56
CA LEU A 52 -11.08 -2.49 8.15
C LEU A 52 -11.93 -1.51 7.34
N ALA A 53 -11.85 -1.59 6.01
CA ALA A 53 -12.65 -0.75 5.12
C ALA A 53 -14.15 -1.03 5.25
N LEU A 54 -14.54 -2.30 5.38
CA LEU A 54 -15.92 -2.71 5.63
C LEU A 54 -16.42 -2.28 7.02
N ILE A 55 -15.60 -2.47 8.07
CA ILE A 55 -15.95 -2.11 9.45
C ILE A 55 -16.22 -0.61 9.60
N TYR A 56 -15.41 0.23 8.93
CA TYR A 56 -15.51 1.69 9.07
C TYR A 56 -16.16 2.40 7.89
N GLY A 57 -16.59 1.68 6.86
CA GLY A 57 -17.23 2.25 5.67
C GLY A 57 -16.35 3.26 4.92
N ARG A 58 -15.02 3.10 4.94
CA ARG A 58 -14.06 4.02 4.29
C ARG A 58 -12.87 3.30 3.69
N SER A 59 -12.25 3.89 2.67
CA SER A 59 -10.94 3.45 2.19
C SER A 59 -9.81 4.01 3.06
N PHE A 60 -8.67 3.32 3.06
CA PHE A 60 -7.43 3.72 3.73
C PHE A 60 -6.39 4.16 2.69
N GLN A 61 -6.64 5.27 2.01
CA GLN A 61 -5.79 5.75 0.90
C GLN A 61 -4.35 6.06 1.33
N SER A 62 -4.15 6.58 2.55
CA SER A 62 -2.83 6.81 3.13
C SER A 62 -1.95 5.56 3.13
N LEU A 63 -2.51 4.39 3.47
CA LEU A 63 -1.79 3.12 3.41
C LEU A 63 -1.38 2.76 1.98
N PHE A 64 -2.28 2.92 1.01
CA PHE A 64 -1.98 2.62 -0.38
C PHE A 64 -0.89 3.52 -0.93
N ASN A 65 -0.91 4.81 -0.59
CA ASN A 65 0.13 5.75 -0.98
C ASN A 65 1.49 5.33 -0.39
N GLU A 66 1.56 5.08 0.92
CA GLU A 66 2.79 4.63 1.59
C GLU A 66 3.38 3.36 0.95
N VAL A 67 2.53 2.36 0.70
CA VAL A 67 2.96 1.09 0.08
C VAL A 67 3.37 1.28 -1.38
N THR A 68 2.68 2.16 -2.11
CA THR A 68 2.97 2.43 -3.52
C THR A 68 4.29 3.15 -3.69
N GLU A 69 4.61 4.14 -2.84
CA GLU A 69 5.89 4.85 -2.88
C GLU A 69 7.07 3.92 -2.58
N ASP A 70 6.95 3.05 -1.56
CA ASP A 70 7.97 2.04 -1.28
C ASP A 70 8.14 1.04 -2.44
N ALA A 71 7.03 0.61 -3.05
CA ALA A 71 7.07 -0.25 -4.23
C ALA A 71 7.70 0.45 -5.45
N LYS A 72 7.41 1.73 -5.66
CA LYS A 72 7.96 2.58 -6.73
C LYS A 72 9.49 2.65 -6.61
N ALA A 73 9.99 2.98 -5.42
CA ALA A 73 11.42 3.05 -5.13
C ALA A 73 12.13 1.71 -5.40
N LYS A 74 11.57 0.59 -4.90
CA LYS A 74 12.12 -0.75 -5.13
C LYS A 74 12.12 -1.15 -6.61
N LEU A 75 11.08 -0.76 -7.35
CA LEU A 75 11.00 -1.07 -8.78
C LEU A 75 12.01 -0.25 -9.58
N GLN A 76 12.19 1.02 -9.22
CA GLN A 76 13.18 1.91 -9.85
C GLN A 76 14.61 1.39 -9.64
N GLU A 77 14.94 0.87 -8.46
CA GLU A 77 16.24 0.25 -8.17
C GLU A 77 16.50 -1.00 -9.04
N ARG A 78 15.46 -1.81 -9.29
CA ARG A 78 15.57 -3.08 -10.01
C ARG A 78 15.54 -2.92 -11.52
N LEU A 79 14.91 -1.86 -12.03
CA LEU A 79 14.67 -1.66 -13.46
C LEU A 79 15.96 -1.69 -14.32
N PRO A 80 17.10 -1.09 -13.90
CA PRO A 80 18.35 -1.18 -14.65
C PRO A 80 18.96 -2.59 -14.70
N GLY A 81 18.65 -3.45 -13.73
CA GLY A 81 19.17 -4.82 -13.61
C GLY A 81 18.35 -5.87 -14.37
N LEU A 82 17.43 -5.44 -15.25
CA LEU A 82 16.56 -6.36 -15.97
C LEU A 82 17.37 -7.24 -16.93
N PRO A 83 17.18 -8.58 -16.93
CA PRO A 83 17.91 -9.45 -17.84
C PRO A 83 17.51 -9.20 -19.30
N GLU A 84 18.47 -9.34 -20.21
CA GLU A 84 18.20 -9.34 -21.65
C GLU A 84 17.33 -10.56 -22.03
N PRO A 85 16.31 -10.38 -22.87
CA PRO A 85 15.51 -11.51 -23.35
C PRO A 85 16.37 -12.41 -24.25
N GLY A 86 16.10 -13.71 -24.23
CA GLY A 86 16.80 -14.67 -25.07
C GLY A 86 16.66 -14.39 -26.57
N PRO A 87 17.57 -14.92 -27.42
CA PRO A 87 17.68 -14.55 -28.83
C PRO A 87 16.44 -14.91 -29.68
N ARG A 88 15.54 -15.77 -29.19
CA ARG A 88 14.30 -16.17 -29.86
C ARG A 88 13.05 -15.44 -29.36
N TRP A 89 13.21 -14.42 -28.51
CA TRP A 89 12.09 -13.66 -27.99
C TRP A 89 11.53 -12.69 -29.04
N LEU A 90 10.34 -12.97 -29.54
CA LEU A 90 9.70 -12.19 -30.61
C LEU A 90 9.16 -10.83 -30.14
N GLY A 91 8.99 -10.61 -28.85
CA GLY A 91 8.39 -9.42 -28.27
C GLY A 91 9.36 -8.28 -27.92
N LYS A 92 10.53 -8.18 -28.59
CA LYS A 92 11.58 -7.21 -28.22
C LYS A 92 11.09 -5.76 -28.26
N LEU A 93 10.40 -5.38 -29.34
CA LEU A 93 9.85 -4.02 -29.51
C LEU A 93 8.79 -3.69 -28.44
N GLN A 94 7.91 -4.63 -28.12
CA GLN A 94 6.88 -4.41 -27.10
C GLN A 94 7.51 -4.30 -25.70
N ARG A 95 8.52 -5.12 -25.41
CA ARG A 95 9.30 -5.04 -24.16
C ARG A 95 9.92 -3.65 -24.01
N GLU A 96 10.64 -3.19 -25.01
CA GLU A 96 11.30 -1.87 -24.98
C GLU A 96 10.29 -0.76 -24.71
N LYS A 97 9.18 -0.72 -25.46
CA LYS A 97 8.07 0.21 -25.22
C LYS A 97 7.57 0.14 -23.78
N THR A 98 7.24 -1.05 -23.27
CA THR A 98 6.74 -1.20 -21.90
C THR A 98 7.74 -0.69 -20.86
N LEU A 99 9.04 -0.94 -21.05
CA LEU A 99 10.09 -0.51 -20.12
C LEU A 99 10.32 1.00 -20.18
N THR A 100 10.29 1.62 -21.36
CA THR A 100 10.35 3.08 -21.52
C THR A 100 9.18 3.76 -20.80
N HIS A 101 7.95 3.28 -21.00
CA HIS A 101 6.77 3.81 -20.33
C HIS A 101 6.78 3.56 -18.82
N LEU A 102 7.32 2.42 -18.37
CA LEU A 102 7.51 2.16 -16.95
C LEU A 102 8.52 3.14 -16.34
N SER A 103 9.69 3.31 -16.98
CA SER A 103 10.71 4.25 -16.51
C SER A 103 10.17 5.67 -16.39
N ALA A 104 9.41 6.14 -17.40
CA ALA A 104 8.80 7.46 -17.38
C ALA A 104 7.86 7.64 -16.17
N ARG A 105 6.95 6.67 -15.93
CA ARG A 105 6.02 6.71 -14.76
C ARG A 105 6.73 6.66 -13.41
N LEU A 106 7.89 6.01 -13.33
CA LEU A 106 8.68 5.95 -12.10
C LEU A 106 9.48 7.24 -11.87
N SER A 107 9.88 7.94 -12.95
CA SER A 107 10.61 9.21 -12.89
C SER A 107 9.72 10.43 -12.66
N ASP A 108 8.47 10.39 -13.11
CA ASP A 108 7.50 11.43 -12.74
C ASP A 108 7.23 11.34 -11.23
N ASN A 109 7.73 12.32 -10.50
CA ASN A 109 7.37 12.56 -9.11
C ASN A 109 5.91 13.03 -9.12
N ASP A 110 4.97 12.19 -8.71
CA ASP A 110 3.53 12.41 -8.83
C ASP A 110 3.09 13.70 -8.10
N ALA A 111 3.17 14.84 -8.80
CA ALA A 111 2.59 16.12 -8.39
C ALA A 111 1.06 16.15 -8.59
N SER A 112 0.38 15.01 -8.41
CA SER A 112 -1.01 14.84 -8.89
C SER A 112 -1.89 14.02 -7.95
N HIS A 113 -1.82 14.21 -6.62
CA HIS A 113 -2.90 13.77 -5.72
C HIS A 113 -3.52 14.97 -4.99
N GLY A 114 -4.21 15.81 -5.78
CA GLY A 114 -5.19 16.79 -5.31
C GLY A 114 -6.36 16.84 -6.29
N GLY A 115 -7.57 16.54 -5.80
CA GLY A 115 -8.84 16.59 -6.53
C GLY A 115 -9.57 15.23 -6.47
N ALA A 116 -10.77 15.09 -5.90
CA ALA A 116 -11.82 16.04 -5.55
C ALA A 116 -12.55 15.60 -4.26
#